data_AF-A0A058ZVF3-F1
#
_entry.id   AF-A0A058ZVF3-F1
#
_cell.length_a   1.000
_cell.length_b   1.000
_cell.length_c   1.000
_cell.angle_alpha   90.00
_cell.angle_beta   90.00
_cell.angle_gamma   90.00
#
_symmetry.space_group_name_H-M   'P 1'
#
loop_
_entity.id
_entity.type
_entity.pdbx_description
1 polymer ?
#
loop_
_entity_poly.entity_id
_entity_poly.type
_entity_poly.pdbx_seq_one_letter_code
_entity_poly.pdbx_strand_id
1 'polypeptide(L)' 'MEAGADACFVEAPRNDDELKEIGRCTKGYTVCNMIEGGVKPLHAAEKLKRWGFHLIMRPAHGALCLSVRHYQCPRVLER' A
#
# COMPACT_ATOMS: atom_id res chain seq x y z
N MET A 1 3.34 -2.09 20.39
CA MET A 1 4.42 -3.11 20.36
C MET A 1 4.61 -3.85 21.66
N GLU A 2 4.12 -3.34 22.79
CA GLU A 2 4.29 -3.96 24.11
C GLU A 2 3.68 -5.37 24.22
N ALA A 3 2.72 -5.71 23.34
CA ALA A 3 2.19 -7.07 23.18
C ALA A 3 3.13 -8.05 22.43
N GLY A 4 4.35 -7.64 22.05
CA GLY A 4 5.35 -8.50 21.39
C GLY A 4 5.26 -8.56 19.86
N ALA A 5 4.49 -7.68 19.21
CA ALA A 5 4.43 -7.62 17.75
C ALA A 5 5.70 -6.98 17.16
N ASP A 6 6.31 -7.63 16.17
CA ASP A 6 7.50 -7.14 15.44
C ASP A 6 7.19 -6.04 14.41
N ALA A 7 5.94 -6.01 13.92
CA ALA A 7 5.50 -5.07 12.90
C ALA A 7 4.07 -4.57 13.14
N CYS A 8 3.80 -3.36 12.68
CA CYS A 8 2.48 -2.75 12.66
C CYS A 8 1.97 -2.60 11.22
N PHE A 9 0.72 -3.02 10.99
CA PHE A 9 0.04 -2.88 9.71
C PHE A 9 -0.84 -1.63 9.72
N VAL A 10 -0.56 -0.68 8.83
CA VAL A 10 -1.21 0.63 8.80
C VAL A 10 -2.21 0.70 7.65
N GLU A 11 -3.49 0.64 8.01
CA GLU A 11 -4.61 0.69 7.08
C GLU A 11 -5.27 2.08 7.03
N ALA A 12 -5.71 2.47 5.83
CA ALA A 12 -6.60 3.62 5.58
C ALA A 12 -6.35 4.97 6.34
N PRO A 13 -5.11 5.49 6.48
CA PRO A 13 -4.89 6.90 6.77
C PRO A 13 -5.47 7.75 5.65
N ARG A 14 -6.02 8.90 6.03
CA ARG A 14 -6.85 9.75 5.17
C ARG A 14 -6.04 10.78 4.39
N ASN A 15 -4.87 11.14 4.89
CA ASN A 15 -4.03 12.19 4.33
C ASN A 15 -2.54 11.96 4.63
N ASP A 16 -1.69 12.81 4.03
CA ASP A 16 -0.23 12.75 4.19
C ASP A 16 0.22 13.03 5.63
N ASP A 17 -0.54 13.80 6.41
CA ASP A 17 -0.14 14.17 7.77
C ASP A 17 -0.35 13.01 8.75
N GLU A 18 -1.46 12.28 8.64
CA GLU A 18 -1.67 11.03 9.36
C GLU A 18 -0.58 10.00 9.02
N LEU A 19 -0.21 9.87 7.73
CA LEU A 19 0.87 8.97 7.31
C LEU A 19 2.21 9.32 7.97
N LYS A 20 2.58 10.61 7.99
CA LYS A 20 3.81 11.08 8.64
C LYS A 20 3.76 10.85 10.14
N GLU A 21 2.64 11.16 10.78
CA GLU A 21 2.47 10.99 12.21
C GLU A 21 2.58 9.53 12.62
N ILE A 22 1.87 8.63 11.92
CA ILE A 22 1.92 7.19 12.18
C ILE A 22 3.33 6.67 11.99
N GLY A 23 4.01 7.03 10.89
CA GLY A 23 5.36 6.55 10.64
C GLY A 23 6.40 7.09 11.64
N ARG A 24 6.18 8.27 12.22
CA ARG A 24 7.01 8.82 13.31
C ARG A 24 6.72 8.17 14.67
N CYS A 25 5.46 7.89 14.97
CA CYS A 25 5.02 7.45 16.30
C CYS A 25 5.06 5.93 16.48
N THR A 26 5.07 5.17 15.39
CA THR A 26 5.05 3.71 15.46
C THR A 26 6.44 3.16 15.79
N LYS A 27 6.54 2.42 16.89
CA LYS A 27 7.74 1.66 17.23
C LYS A 27 7.84 0.43 16.32
N GLY A 28 9.07 0.03 15.97
CA GLY A 28 9.42 -1.14 15.16
C GLY A 28 8.96 -1.10 13.70
N TYR A 29 8.86 -2.26 13.04
CA TYR A 29 8.60 -2.30 11.60
C TYR A 29 7.16 -1.86 11.27
N THR A 30 7.00 -1.23 10.13
CA THR A 30 5.71 -0.69 9.69
C THR A 30 5.43 -1.06 8.25
N VAL A 31 4.22 -1.55 8.03
CA VAL A 31 3.71 -1.95 6.72
C VAL A 31 2.63 -0.97 6.31
N CYS A 32 2.83 -0.27 5.20
CA CYS A 32 1.81 0.56 4.61
C CYS A 32 0.98 -0.24 3.60
N ASN A 33 -0.31 -0.37 3.84
CA ASN A 33 -1.22 -0.91 2.82
C ASN A 33 -1.46 0.15 1.73
N MET A 34 -1.24 -0.19 0.46
CA MET A 34 -1.50 0.67 -0.70
C MET A 34 -2.43 -0.06 -1.66
N ILE A 35 -3.64 0.48 -1.85
CA ILE A 35 -4.69 -0.08 -2.71
C ILE A 35 -5.03 0.95 -3.78
N GLU A 36 -4.94 0.55 -5.04
CA GLU A 36 -5.35 1.35 -6.18
C GLU A 36 -6.86 1.62 -6.16
N GLY A 37 -7.26 2.88 -6.38
CA GLY A 37 -8.66 3.30 -6.31
C GLY A 37 -9.22 3.41 -4.89
N GLY A 38 -8.40 3.22 -3.85
CA GLY A 38 -8.79 3.45 -2.46
C GLY A 38 -8.79 4.93 -2.07
N VAL A 39 -9.16 5.19 -0.80
CA VAL A 39 -9.21 6.55 -0.23
C VAL A 39 -7.83 7.10 0.15
N LYS A 40 -6.85 6.22 0.34
CA LYS A 40 -5.49 6.58 0.75
C LYS A 40 -4.69 7.09 -0.47
N PRO A 41 -4.03 8.25 -0.39
CA PRO A 41 -3.15 8.71 -1.46
C PRO A 41 -2.02 7.71 -1.71
N LEU A 42 -1.81 7.35 -2.98
CA LEU A 42 -0.71 6.50 -3.40
C LEU A 42 0.60 7.30 -3.43
N HIS A 43 1.64 6.77 -2.81
CA HIS A 43 2.96 7.40 -2.77
C HIS A 43 4.05 6.44 -3.23
N ALA A 44 5.12 7.01 -3.79
CA ALA A 44 6.32 6.26 -4.14
C ALA A 44 7.00 5.69 -2.88
N ALA A 45 7.68 4.56 -3.03
CA ALA A 45 8.33 3.88 -1.92
C ALA A 45 9.32 4.77 -1.16
N GLU A 46 10.09 5.58 -1.89
CA GLU A 46 11.04 6.53 -1.30
C GLU A 46 10.37 7.55 -0.38
N LYS A 47 9.15 8.01 -0.72
CA LYS A 47 8.42 8.97 0.10
C LYS A 47 7.92 8.32 1.38
N LEU A 48 7.40 7.10 1.30
CA LEU A 48 6.96 6.33 2.46
C LEU A 48 8.13 5.94 3.37
N LYS A 49 9.27 5.57 2.80
CA LYS A 49 10.51 5.30 3.55
C LYS A 49 10.96 6.51 4.36
N ARG A 50 10.91 7.72 3.78
CA ARG A 50 11.23 8.97 4.50
C ARG A 50 10.28 9.26 5.66
N TRP A 51 9.06 8.73 5.62
CA TRP A 51 8.09 8.87 6.69
C TRP A 51 8.16 7.77 7.75
N GLY A 52 9.05 6.79 7.59
CA GLY A 52 9.24 5.72 8.58
C GLY A 52 8.53 4.41 8.23
N PHE A 53 8.08 4.23 6.98
CA PHE A 53 7.53 2.95 6.50
C PHE A 53 8.63 2.00 6.00
N HIS A 54 8.50 0.72 6.34
CA HIS A 54 9.49 -0.30 6.03
C HIS A 54 9.05 -1.22 4.90
N LEU A 55 7.75 -1.51 4.83
CA LEU A 55 7.16 -2.36 3.80
C LEU A 55 5.94 -1.70 3.18
N ILE A 56 5.69 -2.02 1.91
CA ILE A 56 4.53 -1.55 1.15
C ILE A 56 3.80 -2.77 0.63
N MET A 57 2.57 -2.95 1.05
CA MET A 57 1.72 -4.03 0.59
C MET A 57 0.79 -3.51 -0.51
N ARG A 58 0.81 -4.17 -1.68
CA ARG A 58 -0.08 -3.87 -2.83
C ARG A 58 -0.87 -5.12 -3.21
N PRO A 59 -1.94 -5.46 -2.47
CA PRO A 59 -2.58 -6.76 -2.59
C PRO A 59 -3.34 -6.95 -3.91
N ALA A 60 -3.92 -5.88 -4.46
CA ALA A 60 -4.78 -5.95 -5.65
C ALA A 60 -4.06 -5.62 -6.97
N HIS A 61 -2.84 -5.07 -6.92
CA HIS A 61 -2.15 -4.51 -8.09
C HIS A 61 -2.03 -5.50 -9.25
N GLY A 62 -1.64 -6.74 -8.96
CA GLY A 62 -1.49 -7.78 -9.99
C GLY A 62 -2.82 -8.12 -10.67
N ALA A 63 -3.88 -8.33 -9.89
CA ALA A 63 -5.21 -8.64 -10.42
C ALA A 63 -5.78 -7.47 -11.24
N LEU A 64 -5.60 -6.23 -10.76
CA LEU A 64 -6.01 -5.03 -11.47
C LEU A 64 -5.25 -4.85 -12.79
N CYS A 65 -3.95 -5.10 -12.81
CA CYS A 65 -3.15 -5.03 -14.04
C CYS A 65 -3.62 -6.06 -15.08
N LEU A 66 -3.88 -7.30 -14.63
CA LEU A 66 -4.39 -8.37 -15.49
C LEU A 66 -5.80 -8.06 -16.03
N SER A 67 -6.69 -7.52 -15.19
CA SER A 67 -8.05 -7.18 -15.62
C SER A 67 -8.03 -6.08 -16.68
N VAL A 68 -7.30 -4.98 -16.46
CA VAL A 68 -7.17 -3.90 -17.45
C VAL A 68 -6.60 -4.42 -18.76
N ARG A 69 -5.60 -5.31 -18.71
CA ARG A 69 -5.02 -5.93 -19.91
C ARG A 69 -6.00 -6.81 -20.67
N HIS A 70 -6.80 -7.62 -19.98
CA HIS A 70 -7.85 -8.43 -20.61
C HIS A 70 -8.96 -7.57 -21.24
N TYR A 71 -9.39 -6.50 -20.55
CA TYR A 71 -10.37 -5.56 -21.09
C TYR A 71 -9.85 -4.81 -22.33
N GLN A 72 -8.57 -4.42 -22.35
CA GLN A 72 -7.97 -3.65 -23.46
C GLN A 72 -7.45 -4.52 -24.61
N CYS A 73 -7.29 -5.83 -24.41
CA CYS A 73 -6.85 -6.78 -25.44
C CYS A 73 -7.78 -8.02 -25.44
N PRO A 74 -8.95 -7.94 -26.09
CA PRO A 74 -9.89 -9.07 -26.17
C PRO A 74 -9.38 -10.27 -26.98
N ARG A 75 -8.15 -10.21 -27.52
CA ARG A 75 -7.62 -11.12 -28.55
C ARG A 75 -7.23 -12.53 -28.09
N VAL A 76 -7.59 -12.92 -26.86
CA VAL A 76 -7.15 -14.20 -26.25
C VAL A 76 -8.30 -15.20 -26.05
N LEU A 77 -9.55 -14.81 -26.35
CA LEU A 77 -10.72 -15.70 -26.21
C LEU A 77 -11.33 -16.16 -27.54
N GLU A 78 -10.77 -15.77 -28.68
CA GLU A 78 -11.12 -16.31 -29.99
C GLU A 78 -10.12 -17.41 -30.40
N ARG A 79 -10.19 -18.57 -29.77
CA ARG A 79 -9.60 -19.82 -30.27
C ARG A 79 -10.51 -21.01 -29.95
#